data_AF-A0A0M6ZLG4-F1
#
_entry.id   AF-A0A0M6ZLG4-F1
#
_cell.length_a   1.000
_cell.length_b   1.000
_cell.length_c   1.000
_cell.angle_alpha   90.00
_cell.angle_beta   90.00
_cell.angle_gamma   90.00
#
_symmetry.space_group_name_H-M   'P 1'
#
loop_
_entity.id
_entity.type
_entity.pdbx_description
1 polymer ?
#
loop_
_entity_poly.entity_id
_entity_poly.type
_entity_poly.pdbx_seq_one_letter_code
_entity_poly.pdbx_strand_id
1 'polypeptide(L)'
;MTARTCLSIVLAAGLGTRMKSDMPKVLHQIGGLPMVGHVLKALEEAGSERVSVITGPDMPNLESLVHELMPTAHCHVQAERLGTAHATLAAKSDLQDAADDVVVIFGDTPLVTSGTISKVRGQLAEGADLVVLGFETPEPLGYGRLLIDDGRLVAIREERDASEEERKTTFCNSGIMGFSGAHALALMESVGNKNAKNEFYLTDAVEIANQRGLKVVAVAGSEVETQGINTRAQLASCEEDFQNRMRLAALENGCTLLAPHTVFFSHDTILETGVTVEQNVVFAPGVKVASGATIRAFSHLEGADVGSGSVVGPYARLRPGAVLGAKTKVGNFVEVKNATFGEGAKANHLSYIGDATIGSGSNIGAGTITCNYDGYLKHRTEIGEGCFVGSNSTLVAPVQLNAGAFVSAGSVITDDVPGDAMAFGRSRQIVKEGKAAQLRSRLQSEKDAKSR
;
A
#
# COMPACT_ATOMS: atom_id res chain seq x y z
N MET A 1 8.01 16.05 -30.83
CA MET A 1 7.74 17.14 -29.87
C MET A 1 8.42 16.75 -28.57
N THR A 2 9.35 17.54 -28.07
CA THR A 2 9.93 17.32 -26.74
C THR A 2 8.80 17.43 -25.71
N ALA A 3 8.77 16.54 -24.72
CA ALA A 3 7.79 16.63 -23.63
C ALA A 3 8.00 17.97 -22.89
N ARG A 4 6.91 18.64 -22.51
CA ARG A 4 6.95 19.85 -21.69
C ARG A 4 7.50 19.49 -20.31
N THR A 5 8.46 20.26 -19.84
CA THR A 5 9.08 20.11 -18.51
C THR A 5 8.08 20.49 -17.41
N CYS A 6 8.10 19.78 -16.27
CA CYS A 6 7.14 20.00 -15.19
C CYS A 6 7.83 20.01 -13.82
N LEU A 7 7.55 21.06 -13.05
CA LEU A 7 7.84 21.14 -11.62
C LEU A 7 6.54 20.94 -10.83
N SER A 8 6.49 19.93 -9.99
CA SER A 8 5.34 19.65 -9.12
C SER A 8 5.67 19.98 -7.67
N ILE A 9 4.83 20.78 -7.01
CA ILE A 9 4.99 21.21 -5.63
C ILE A 9 3.90 20.58 -4.77
N VAL A 10 4.31 19.73 -3.83
CA VAL A 10 3.42 18.99 -2.92
C VAL A 10 3.36 19.69 -1.57
N LEU A 11 2.19 20.21 -1.20
CA LEU A 11 1.97 20.87 0.09
C LEU A 11 1.70 19.84 1.19
N ALA A 12 2.67 19.62 2.08
CA ALA A 12 2.61 18.59 3.12
C ALA A 12 2.96 19.08 4.55
N ALA A 13 3.15 20.38 4.76
CA ALA A 13 3.60 20.96 6.03
C ALA A 13 2.52 21.04 7.15
N GLY A 14 1.28 20.64 6.85
CA GLY A 14 0.15 20.77 7.77
C GLY A 14 0.21 19.81 8.96
N LEU A 15 -0.01 20.33 10.18
CA LEU A 15 0.01 19.53 11.43
C LEU A 15 -1.07 18.45 11.50
N GLY A 16 -2.22 18.64 10.83
CA GLY A 16 -3.31 17.66 10.85
C GLY A 16 -3.93 17.43 12.23
N THR A 17 -4.06 18.45 13.08
CA THR A 17 -4.57 18.33 14.47
C THR A 17 -5.91 17.59 14.59
N ARG A 18 -6.77 17.68 13.56
CA ARG A 18 -8.06 16.96 13.45
C ARG A 18 -7.92 15.43 13.35
N MET A 19 -6.74 14.92 13.00
CA MET A 19 -6.42 13.49 12.98
C MET A 19 -6.23 12.91 14.39
N LYS A 20 -5.99 13.77 15.40
CA LYS A 20 -5.70 13.39 16.79
C LYS A 20 -4.60 12.31 16.86
N SER A 21 -3.48 12.57 16.22
CA SER A 21 -2.33 11.66 16.12
C SER A 21 -1.03 12.44 16.21
N ASP A 22 -0.02 11.83 16.84
CA ASP A 22 1.34 12.36 16.86
C ASP A 22 2.05 12.20 15.49
N MET A 23 1.52 11.34 14.63
CA MET A 23 2.00 11.15 13.26
C MET A 23 1.49 12.28 12.36
N PRO A 24 2.35 12.91 11.54
CA PRO A 24 1.94 13.85 10.51
C PRO A 24 0.79 13.31 9.65
N LYS A 25 -0.14 14.20 9.26
CA LYS A 25 -1.35 13.85 8.51
C LYS A 25 -1.04 12.98 7.29
N VAL A 26 -0.14 13.46 6.43
CA VAL A 26 0.23 12.87 5.15
C VAL A 26 0.95 11.51 5.25
N LEU A 27 1.37 11.11 6.46
CA LEU A 27 2.01 9.82 6.73
C LEU A 27 1.00 8.71 7.07
N HIS A 28 -0.26 9.06 7.32
CA HIS A 28 -1.30 8.04 7.43
C HIS A 28 -1.47 7.30 6.11
N GLN A 29 -1.75 6.01 6.17
CA GLN A 29 -1.73 5.13 5.02
C GLN A 29 -3.11 4.90 4.42
N ILE A 30 -3.14 4.74 3.11
CA ILE A 30 -4.24 4.18 2.32
C ILE A 30 -3.68 2.97 1.55
N GLY A 31 -4.31 1.81 1.62
CA GLY A 31 -3.81 0.61 0.94
C GLY A 31 -2.38 0.21 1.34
N GLY A 32 -1.92 0.56 2.54
CA GLY A 32 -0.56 0.29 3.01
C GLY A 32 0.52 1.30 2.55
N LEU A 33 0.19 2.30 1.74
CA LEU A 33 1.11 3.38 1.35
C LEU A 33 0.68 4.71 2.00
N PRO A 34 1.62 5.50 2.56
CA PRO A 34 1.32 6.84 3.06
C PRO A 34 0.65 7.74 2.01
N MET A 35 -0.26 8.62 2.42
CA MET A 35 -1.00 9.49 1.49
C MET A 35 -0.09 10.28 0.54
N VAL A 36 0.99 10.86 1.07
CA VAL A 36 1.99 11.55 0.24
C VAL A 36 2.63 10.63 -0.80
N GLY A 37 2.83 9.35 -0.46
CA GLY A 37 3.41 8.37 -1.37
C GLY A 37 2.53 8.12 -2.59
N HIS A 38 1.20 8.10 -2.42
CA HIS A 38 0.26 8.01 -3.55
C HIS A 38 0.36 9.23 -4.46
N VAL A 39 0.44 10.44 -3.88
CA VAL A 39 0.58 11.69 -4.65
C VAL A 39 1.90 11.69 -5.43
N LEU A 40 3.02 11.31 -4.80
CA LEU A 40 4.32 11.21 -5.48
C LEU A 40 4.28 10.24 -6.66
N LYS A 41 3.68 9.06 -6.48
CA LYS A 41 3.52 8.08 -7.56
C LYS A 41 2.68 8.62 -8.72
N ALA A 42 1.57 9.29 -8.42
CA ALA A 42 0.72 9.91 -9.44
C ALA A 42 1.43 11.03 -10.22
N LEU A 43 2.29 11.81 -9.55
CA LEU A 43 3.10 12.85 -10.17
C LEU A 43 4.18 12.29 -11.09
N GLU A 44 4.85 11.20 -10.66
CA GLU A 44 5.84 10.49 -11.47
C GLU A 44 5.20 9.93 -12.75
N GLU A 45 4.08 9.22 -12.60
CA GLU A 45 3.32 8.67 -13.74
C GLU A 45 2.77 9.77 -14.67
N ALA A 46 2.49 10.97 -14.15
CA ALA A 46 2.08 12.13 -14.93
C ALA A 46 3.26 12.84 -15.64
N GLY A 47 4.49 12.33 -15.50
CA GLY A 47 5.69 12.89 -16.13
C GLY A 47 6.21 14.14 -15.45
N SER A 48 6.12 14.24 -14.13
CA SER A 48 6.81 15.28 -13.35
C SER A 48 8.29 14.95 -13.25
N GLU A 49 9.16 15.78 -13.83
CA GLU A 49 10.61 15.58 -13.81
C GLU A 49 11.24 16.10 -12.52
N ARG A 50 10.65 17.16 -11.95
CA ARG A 50 11.08 17.80 -10.71
C ARG A 50 9.91 17.82 -9.73
N VAL A 51 10.16 17.37 -8.51
CA VAL A 51 9.15 17.34 -7.44
C VAL A 51 9.72 18.01 -6.20
N SER A 52 9.03 19.03 -5.70
CA SER A 52 9.36 19.70 -4.45
C SER A 52 8.28 19.37 -3.42
N VAL A 53 8.66 18.84 -2.26
CA VAL A 53 7.73 18.52 -1.17
C VAL A 53 7.92 19.51 -0.04
N ILE A 54 6.84 20.23 0.30
CA ILE A 54 6.87 21.23 1.37
C ILE A 54 6.59 20.54 2.71
N THR A 55 7.57 20.50 3.59
CA THR A 55 7.51 19.87 4.92
C THR A 55 7.38 20.91 6.03
N GLY A 56 6.97 20.47 7.22
CA GLY A 56 7.08 21.28 8.44
C GLY A 56 8.41 21.03 9.15
N PRO A 57 8.86 21.93 10.04
CA PRO A 57 10.15 21.80 10.72
C PRO A 57 10.26 20.52 11.58
N ASP A 58 9.12 20.00 12.05
CA ASP A 58 9.05 18.84 12.95
C ASP A 58 8.77 17.52 12.20
N MET A 59 9.13 17.42 10.91
CA MET A 59 8.75 16.28 10.05
C MET A 59 9.93 15.51 9.40
N PRO A 60 11.01 15.16 10.12
CA PRO A 60 12.16 14.45 9.52
C PRO A 60 11.79 13.06 8.95
N ASN A 61 10.78 12.41 9.52
CA ASN A 61 10.27 11.13 9.01
C ASN A 61 9.60 11.27 7.64
N LEU A 62 9.00 12.43 7.35
CA LEU A 62 8.41 12.70 6.05
C LEU A 62 9.50 12.86 4.98
N GLU A 63 10.57 13.60 5.29
CA GLU A 63 11.70 13.78 4.38
C GLU A 63 12.40 12.45 4.07
N SER A 64 12.59 11.62 5.11
CA SER A 64 13.16 10.27 4.96
C SER A 64 12.31 9.40 4.03
N LEU A 65 10.98 9.41 4.19
CA LEU A 65 10.06 8.69 3.33
C LEU A 65 10.09 9.22 1.88
N VAL A 66 10.09 10.55 1.70
CA VAL A 66 10.13 11.17 0.36
C VAL A 66 11.41 10.74 -0.36
N HIS A 67 12.56 10.75 0.32
CA HIS A 67 13.83 10.29 -0.27
C HIS A 67 13.85 8.79 -0.58
N GLU A 68 13.17 7.95 0.20
CA GLU A 68 13.04 6.52 -0.08
C GLU A 68 12.18 6.27 -1.32
N LEU A 69 11.02 6.95 -1.42
CA LEU A 69 10.06 6.75 -2.51
C LEU A 69 10.48 7.43 -3.81
N MET A 70 11.08 8.62 -3.71
CA MET A 70 11.45 9.45 -4.85
C MET A 70 12.78 10.18 -4.57
N PRO A 71 13.92 9.53 -4.80
CA PRO A 71 15.24 10.09 -4.50
C PRO A 71 15.56 11.43 -5.19
N THR A 72 14.88 11.74 -6.29
CA THR A 72 15.02 12.99 -7.06
C THR A 72 14.18 14.14 -6.51
N ALA A 73 13.31 13.91 -5.53
CA ALA A 73 12.49 14.95 -4.92
C ALA A 73 13.28 15.81 -3.94
N HIS A 74 12.96 17.10 -3.89
CA HIS A 74 13.55 18.07 -2.98
C HIS A 74 12.58 18.42 -1.85
N CYS A 75 13.02 18.30 -0.60
CA CYS A 75 12.22 18.73 0.55
C CYS A 75 12.54 20.18 0.93
N HIS A 76 11.50 20.99 1.14
CA HIS A 76 11.62 22.39 1.53
C HIS A 76 10.80 22.65 2.79
N VAL A 77 11.41 23.23 3.81
CA VAL A 77 10.75 23.44 5.11
C VAL A 77 9.97 24.75 5.12
N GLN A 78 8.66 24.67 5.34
CA GLN A 78 7.84 25.82 5.73
C GLN A 78 7.89 26.00 7.25
N ALA A 79 8.79 26.87 7.73
CA ALA A 79 8.94 27.15 9.16
C ALA A 79 7.68 27.82 9.75
N GLU A 80 7.17 28.86 9.08
CA GLU A 80 5.97 29.59 9.48
C GLU A 80 4.79 29.21 8.57
N ARG A 81 3.72 28.65 9.14
CA ARG A 81 2.56 28.14 8.38
C ARG A 81 1.59 29.27 8.01
N LEU A 82 2.05 30.24 7.22
CA LEU A 82 1.31 31.46 6.88
C LEU A 82 0.32 31.31 5.71
N GLY A 83 0.13 30.11 5.16
CA GLY A 83 -0.79 29.86 4.05
C GLY A 83 -0.20 29.00 2.93
N THR A 84 -1.01 28.70 1.93
CA THR A 84 -0.68 27.78 0.82
C THR A 84 0.22 28.41 -0.24
N ALA A 85 0.07 29.69 -0.54
CA ALA A 85 1.02 30.40 -1.40
C ALA A 85 2.38 30.55 -0.71
N HIS A 86 2.40 30.86 0.59
CA HIS A 86 3.62 30.88 1.39
C HIS A 86 4.31 29.50 1.42
N ALA A 87 3.53 28.42 1.52
CA ALA A 87 4.06 27.05 1.45
C ALA A 87 4.71 26.78 0.09
N THR A 88 4.05 27.18 -0.99
CA THR A 88 4.58 27.05 -2.36
C THR A 88 5.89 27.82 -2.52
N LEU A 89 5.98 29.03 -1.97
CA LEU A 89 7.19 29.87 -1.97
C LEU A 89 8.34 29.32 -1.12
N ALA A 90 8.12 28.32 -0.25
CA ALA A 90 9.23 27.65 0.42
C ALA A 90 10.14 26.93 -0.59
N ALA A 91 9.60 26.49 -1.73
CA ALA A 91 10.36 25.93 -2.86
C ALA A 91 10.82 27.01 -3.87
N LYS A 92 11.04 28.27 -3.42
CA LYS A 92 11.41 29.38 -4.31
C LYS A 92 12.66 29.11 -5.14
N SER A 93 13.66 28.40 -4.60
CA SER A 93 14.86 28.05 -5.37
C SER A 93 14.52 27.21 -6.59
N ASP A 94 13.62 26.22 -6.45
CA ASP A 94 13.26 25.30 -7.52
C ASP A 94 12.34 25.99 -8.55
N LEU A 95 11.53 26.95 -8.09
CA LEU A 95 10.69 27.82 -8.94
C LEU A 95 11.49 28.81 -9.80
N GLN A 96 12.73 29.14 -9.43
CA GLN A 96 13.61 30.01 -10.22
C GLN A 96 14.18 29.29 -11.44
N ASP A 97 14.29 27.97 -11.38
CA ASP A 97 14.70 27.14 -12.50
C ASP A 97 13.52 26.96 -13.47
N ALA A 98 13.75 27.28 -14.74
CA ALA A 98 12.71 27.28 -15.77
C ALA A 98 12.02 25.91 -15.89
N ALA A 99 10.68 25.93 -15.88
CA ALA A 99 9.81 24.83 -16.24
C ALA A 99 8.77 25.34 -17.24
N ASP A 100 8.21 24.46 -18.07
CA ASP A 100 7.05 24.80 -18.89
C ASP A 100 5.78 24.86 -18.03
N ASP A 101 5.63 23.87 -17.13
CA ASP A 101 4.47 23.70 -16.25
C ASP A 101 4.91 23.71 -14.79
N VAL A 102 4.16 24.40 -13.93
CA VAL A 102 4.25 24.28 -12.46
C VAL A 102 2.92 23.79 -11.92
N VAL A 103 2.89 22.64 -11.25
CA VAL A 103 1.67 22.06 -10.66
C VAL A 103 1.78 22.09 -9.15
N VAL A 104 0.81 22.69 -8.47
CA VAL A 104 0.71 22.67 -7.01
C VAL A 104 -0.42 21.72 -6.60
N ILE A 105 -0.13 20.82 -5.67
CA ILE A 105 -1.05 19.79 -5.18
C ILE A 105 -0.86 19.57 -3.68
N PHE A 106 -1.90 19.12 -2.99
CA PHE A 106 -1.81 18.77 -1.57
C PHE A 106 -1.33 17.33 -1.36
N GLY A 107 -0.53 17.10 -0.31
CA GLY A 107 -0.03 15.76 0.03
C GLY A 107 -1.07 14.85 0.70
N ASP A 108 -2.31 15.30 0.86
CA ASP A 108 -3.41 14.61 1.55
C ASP A 108 -4.58 14.22 0.63
N THR A 109 -4.36 14.24 -0.69
CA THR A 109 -5.31 13.80 -1.72
C THR A 109 -4.81 12.49 -2.38
N PRO A 110 -4.82 11.36 -1.65
CA PRO A 110 -4.14 10.13 -2.09
C PRO A 110 -4.78 9.43 -3.29
N LEU A 111 -6.00 9.79 -3.68
CA LEU A 111 -6.69 9.15 -4.81
C LEU A 111 -6.50 9.85 -6.14
N VAL A 112 -5.74 10.95 -6.17
CA VAL A 112 -5.41 11.68 -7.38
C VAL A 112 -4.73 10.76 -8.39
N THR A 113 -5.13 10.85 -9.65
CA THR A 113 -4.55 10.04 -10.73
C THR A 113 -3.63 10.87 -11.63
N SER A 114 -2.69 10.20 -12.29
CA SER A 114 -1.86 10.81 -13.34
C SER A 114 -2.70 11.40 -14.48
N GLY A 115 -3.84 10.77 -14.81
CA GLY A 115 -4.81 11.30 -15.77
C GLY A 115 -5.42 12.64 -15.35
N THR A 116 -5.77 12.79 -14.06
CA THR A 116 -6.28 14.05 -13.52
C THR A 116 -5.23 15.17 -13.54
N ILE A 117 -3.98 14.87 -13.18
CA ILE A 117 -2.87 15.83 -13.28
C ILE A 117 -2.63 16.21 -14.76
N SER A 118 -2.70 15.24 -15.67
CA SER A 118 -2.52 15.45 -17.10
C SER A 118 -3.58 16.36 -17.72
N LYS A 119 -4.83 16.36 -17.22
CA LYS A 119 -5.87 17.32 -17.66
C LYS A 119 -5.45 18.77 -17.39
N VAL A 120 -4.88 19.04 -16.22
CA VAL A 120 -4.39 20.38 -15.84
C VAL A 120 -3.25 20.79 -16.76
N ARG A 121 -2.26 19.91 -16.95
CA ARG A 121 -1.12 20.16 -17.84
C ARG A 121 -1.52 20.34 -19.30
N GLY A 122 -2.53 19.60 -19.77
CA GLY A 122 -3.08 19.73 -21.12
C GLY A 122 -3.60 21.14 -21.39
N GLN A 123 -4.31 21.75 -20.44
CA GLN A 123 -4.78 23.13 -20.59
C GLN A 123 -3.64 24.16 -20.58
N LEU A 124 -2.58 23.94 -19.81
CA LEU A 124 -1.37 24.76 -19.87
C LEU A 124 -0.70 24.66 -21.25
N ALA A 125 -0.64 23.46 -21.82
CA ALA A 125 -0.12 23.25 -23.18
C ALA A 125 -1.00 23.92 -24.26
N GLU A 126 -2.30 24.08 -24.02
CA GLU A 126 -3.25 24.85 -24.86
C GLU A 126 -3.17 26.38 -24.61
N GLY A 127 -2.17 26.83 -23.87
CA GLY A 127 -1.84 28.23 -23.66
C GLY A 127 -2.61 28.91 -22.53
N ALA A 128 -3.22 28.15 -21.60
CA ALA A 128 -3.66 28.74 -20.34
C ALA A 128 -2.44 29.10 -19.47
N ASP A 129 -2.53 30.22 -18.76
CA ASP A 129 -1.48 30.69 -17.85
C ASP A 129 -1.69 30.19 -16.42
N LEU A 130 -2.96 29.97 -16.05
CA LEU A 130 -3.37 29.40 -14.78
C LEU A 130 -4.58 28.49 -15.00
N VAL A 131 -4.50 27.28 -14.47
CA VAL A 131 -5.53 26.25 -14.57
C VAL A 131 -5.88 25.79 -13.16
N VAL A 132 -7.16 25.77 -12.81
CA VAL A 132 -7.61 25.18 -11.54
C VAL A 132 -8.43 23.94 -11.84
N LEU A 133 -8.09 22.83 -11.20
CA LEU A 133 -8.96 21.67 -11.22
C LEU A 133 -10.08 21.89 -10.20
N GLY A 134 -11.33 21.75 -10.65
CA GLY A 134 -12.50 21.74 -9.79
C GLY A 134 -13.26 20.42 -9.87
N PHE A 135 -14.26 20.27 -9.03
CA PHE A 135 -15.21 19.17 -9.09
C PHE A 135 -16.60 19.67 -8.73
N GLU A 136 -17.63 19.00 -9.24
CA GLU A 136 -19.01 19.27 -8.86
C GLU A 136 -19.37 18.44 -7.63
N THR A 137 -20.00 19.06 -6.64
CA THR A 137 -20.50 18.37 -5.45
C THR A 137 -21.86 18.92 -5.02
N PRO A 138 -22.82 18.06 -4.61
CA PRO A 138 -24.06 18.51 -4.00
C PRO A 138 -23.85 19.07 -2.58
N GLU A 139 -22.70 18.83 -1.95
CA GLU A 139 -22.37 19.23 -0.58
C GLU A 139 -21.14 20.17 -0.54
N PRO A 140 -21.24 21.41 -1.04
CA PRO A 140 -20.07 22.26 -1.25
C PRO A 140 -19.51 22.89 0.04
N LEU A 141 -20.14 22.64 1.19
CA LEU A 141 -19.77 23.24 2.47
C LEU A 141 -18.31 22.96 2.83
N GLY A 142 -17.53 24.04 3.00
CA GLY A 142 -16.14 23.96 3.43
C GLY A 142 -15.11 23.94 2.30
N TYR A 143 -15.54 23.84 1.04
CA TYR A 143 -14.67 23.99 -0.13
C TYR A 143 -14.60 25.44 -0.64
N GLY A 144 -13.56 25.79 -1.39
CA GLY A 144 -13.52 27.04 -2.14
C GLY A 144 -14.46 26.97 -3.36
N ARG A 145 -15.24 28.01 -3.65
CA ARG A 145 -16.15 28.06 -4.80
C ARG A 145 -15.45 28.61 -6.03
N LEU A 146 -15.53 27.90 -7.15
CA LEU A 146 -14.99 28.34 -8.42
C LEU A 146 -16.02 29.20 -9.14
N LEU A 147 -15.77 30.51 -9.19
CA LEU A 147 -16.67 31.45 -9.82
C LEU A 147 -16.33 31.60 -11.30
N ILE A 148 -17.24 31.18 -12.16
CA ILE A 148 -17.08 31.24 -13.62
C ILE A 148 -17.91 32.40 -14.16
N ASP A 149 -17.30 33.22 -15.01
CA ASP A 149 -17.97 34.27 -15.79
C ASP A 149 -17.56 34.14 -17.26
N ASP A 150 -18.54 34.04 -18.16
CA ASP A 150 -18.35 33.83 -19.60
C ASP A 150 -17.28 32.76 -19.97
N GLY A 151 -17.29 31.62 -19.25
CA GLY A 151 -16.35 30.51 -19.46
C GLY A 151 -14.94 30.73 -18.89
N ARG A 152 -14.69 31.86 -18.22
CA ARG A 152 -13.43 32.18 -17.55
C ARG A 152 -13.57 32.03 -16.03
N LEU A 153 -12.55 31.50 -15.38
CA LEU A 153 -12.50 31.45 -13.92
C LEU A 153 -12.07 32.81 -13.38
N VAL A 154 -13.00 33.53 -12.74
CA VAL A 154 -12.77 34.92 -12.27
C VAL A 154 -12.20 34.98 -10.86
N ALA A 155 -12.62 34.07 -9.98
CA ALA A 155 -12.19 34.03 -8.60
C ALA A 155 -12.43 32.66 -7.97
N ILE A 156 -11.73 32.41 -6.86
CA ILE A 156 -12.04 31.31 -5.95
C ILE A 156 -12.43 31.93 -4.61
N ARG A 157 -13.59 31.55 -4.06
CA ARG A 157 -14.09 32.06 -2.78
C ARG A 157 -14.06 30.98 -1.73
N GLU A 158 -13.21 31.14 -0.72
CA GLU A 158 -13.20 30.26 0.46
C GLU A 158 -14.55 30.34 1.20
N GLU A 159 -14.98 29.25 1.84
CA GLU A 159 -16.27 29.14 2.52
C GLU A 159 -16.56 30.28 3.51
N ARG A 160 -15.51 30.79 4.19
CA ARG A 160 -15.63 31.87 5.19
C ARG A 160 -15.80 33.25 4.57
N ASP A 161 -15.30 33.42 3.36
CA ASP A 161 -15.29 34.69 2.63
C ASP A 161 -16.42 34.75 1.57
N ALA A 162 -17.04 33.61 1.27
CA ALA A 162 -18.16 33.50 0.32
C ALA A 162 -19.46 34.12 0.86
N SER A 163 -20.13 34.88 -0.01
CA SER A 163 -21.49 35.38 0.18
C SER A 163 -22.54 34.25 0.16
N GLU A 164 -23.78 34.55 0.57
CA GLU A 164 -24.88 33.58 0.54
C GLU A 164 -25.17 33.05 -0.86
N GLU A 165 -25.02 33.87 -1.90
CA GLU A 165 -25.20 33.43 -3.29
C GLU A 165 -24.00 32.58 -3.77
N GLU A 166 -22.76 33.01 -3.49
CA GLU A 166 -21.58 32.24 -3.88
C GLU A 166 -21.56 30.86 -3.22
N ARG A 167 -22.02 30.75 -1.97
CA ARG A 167 -22.12 29.47 -1.22
C ARG A 167 -22.99 28.41 -1.91
N LYS A 168 -23.94 28.82 -2.77
CA LYS A 168 -24.79 27.92 -3.56
C LYS A 168 -24.08 27.30 -4.75
N THR A 169 -22.90 27.82 -5.13
CA THR A 169 -22.09 27.27 -6.22
C THR A 169 -21.64 25.85 -5.85
N THR A 170 -21.91 24.89 -6.73
CA THR A 170 -21.55 23.47 -6.56
C THR A 170 -20.19 23.12 -7.14
N PHE A 171 -19.69 23.94 -8.07
CA PHE A 171 -18.36 23.76 -8.64
C PHE A 171 -17.29 24.28 -7.66
N CYS A 172 -16.56 23.33 -7.08
CA CYS A 172 -15.66 23.55 -5.96
C CYS A 172 -14.21 23.34 -6.34
N ASN A 173 -13.31 24.04 -5.65
CA ASN A 173 -11.87 23.96 -5.81
C ASN A 173 -11.35 22.63 -5.24
N SER A 174 -10.61 21.88 -6.07
CA SER A 174 -9.90 20.67 -5.63
C SER A 174 -8.64 20.96 -4.82
N GLY A 175 -8.11 22.18 -4.94
CA GLY A 175 -6.79 22.53 -4.42
C GLY A 175 -5.63 22.20 -5.37
N ILE A 176 -5.89 21.57 -6.52
CA ILE A 176 -4.89 21.33 -7.57
C ILE A 176 -4.89 22.52 -8.54
N MET A 177 -3.74 23.17 -8.68
CA MET A 177 -3.57 24.33 -9.54
C MET A 177 -2.34 24.16 -10.42
N GLY A 178 -2.50 24.39 -11.72
CA GLY A 178 -1.44 24.45 -12.70
C GLY A 178 -1.14 25.89 -13.10
N PHE A 179 0.13 26.20 -13.30
CA PHE A 179 0.62 27.51 -13.71
C PHE A 179 1.57 27.34 -14.88
N SER A 180 1.51 28.27 -15.83
CA SER A 180 2.59 28.44 -16.80
C SER A 180 3.86 28.80 -16.02
N GLY A 181 4.96 28.09 -16.26
CA GLY A 181 6.19 28.31 -15.51
C GLY A 181 6.75 29.73 -15.67
N ALA A 182 6.46 30.39 -16.80
CA ALA A 182 6.82 31.80 -17.03
C ALA A 182 6.13 32.78 -16.06
N HIS A 183 4.98 32.41 -15.50
CA HIS A 183 4.17 33.26 -14.62
C HIS A 183 4.09 32.76 -13.18
N ALA A 184 4.41 31.49 -12.92
CA ALA A 184 4.23 30.84 -11.62
C ALA A 184 4.85 31.64 -10.47
N LEU A 185 6.17 31.86 -10.45
CA LEU A 185 6.84 32.56 -9.35
C LEU A 185 6.28 33.97 -9.11
N ALA A 186 6.13 34.75 -10.18
CA ALA A 186 5.63 36.12 -10.10
C ALA A 186 4.18 36.22 -9.62
N LEU A 187 3.35 35.21 -9.88
CA LEU A 187 1.99 35.14 -9.33
C LEU A 187 2.03 34.80 -7.84
N MET A 188 2.80 33.78 -7.45
CA MET A 188 2.93 33.36 -6.04
C MET A 188 3.43 34.50 -5.14
N GLU A 189 4.44 35.25 -5.58
CA GLU A 189 5.01 36.37 -4.82
C GLU A 189 4.04 37.56 -4.65
N SER A 190 3.00 37.62 -5.48
CA SER A 190 2.03 38.72 -5.46
C SER A 190 0.80 38.43 -4.62
N VAL A 191 0.65 37.19 -4.15
CA VAL A 191 -0.41 36.83 -3.21
C VAL A 191 -0.20 37.59 -1.91
N GLY A 192 -1.26 38.29 -1.49
CA GLY A 192 -1.30 38.99 -0.20
C GLY A 192 -1.96 38.14 0.88
N ASN A 193 -2.16 38.73 2.06
CA ASN A 193 -2.81 38.09 3.20
C ASN A 193 -4.03 38.88 3.72
N LYS A 194 -4.65 39.72 2.88
CA LYS A 194 -5.81 40.53 3.27
C LYS A 194 -7.11 39.73 3.14
N ASN A 195 -7.30 38.75 4.00
CA ASN A 195 -8.51 37.91 4.08
C ASN A 195 -8.88 37.60 5.54
N ALA A 196 -10.00 36.92 5.75
CA ALA A 196 -10.52 36.63 7.10
C ALA A 196 -9.56 35.85 8.03
N LYS A 197 -8.55 35.15 7.49
CA LYS A 197 -7.55 34.41 8.30
C LYS A 197 -6.20 35.10 8.39
N ASN A 198 -5.96 36.18 7.64
CA ASN A 198 -4.63 36.78 7.48
C ASN A 198 -3.56 35.82 6.94
N GLU A 199 -3.95 34.90 6.04
CA GLU A 199 -3.08 33.88 5.44
C GLU A 199 -2.84 34.16 3.94
N PHE A 200 -1.72 33.71 3.38
CA PHE A 200 -1.42 33.80 1.96
C PHE A 200 -2.11 32.67 1.19
N TYR A 201 -3.31 32.92 0.68
CA TYR A 201 -4.10 31.92 -0.03
C TYR A 201 -3.67 31.78 -1.48
N LEU A 202 -3.21 30.58 -1.86
CA LEU A 202 -2.90 30.25 -3.24
C LEU A 202 -4.06 30.52 -4.20
N THR A 203 -5.29 30.39 -3.71
CA THR A 203 -6.52 30.65 -4.45
C THR A 203 -6.66 32.11 -4.93
N ASP A 204 -6.04 33.07 -4.25
CA ASP A 204 -6.01 34.49 -4.65
C ASP A 204 -5.19 34.71 -5.94
N ALA A 205 -4.34 33.75 -6.34
CA ALA A 205 -3.58 33.83 -7.59
C ALA A 205 -4.49 33.91 -8.83
N VAL A 206 -5.72 33.38 -8.76
CA VAL A 206 -6.72 33.48 -9.83
C VAL A 206 -7.06 34.95 -10.11
N GLU A 207 -7.41 35.72 -9.09
CA GLU A 207 -7.76 37.13 -9.26
C GLU A 207 -6.57 37.97 -9.74
N ILE A 208 -5.39 37.70 -9.19
CA ILE A 208 -4.15 38.40 -9.57
C ILE A 208 -3.82 38.12 -11.04
N ALA A 209 -3.93 36.87 -11.48
CA ALA A 209 -3.75 36.50 -12.88
C ALA A 209 -4.78 37.18 -13.78
N ASN A 210 -6.04 37.26 -13.33
CA ASN A 210 -7.09 37.96 -14.05
C ASN A 210 -6.81 39.47 -14.21
N GLN A 211 -6.37 40.14 -13.15
CA GLN A 211 -5.99 41.57 -13.18
C GLN A 211 -4.79 41.85 -14.10
N ARG A 212 -3.92 40.85 -14.31
CA ARG A 212 -2.78 40.91 -15.24
C ARG A 212 -3.14 40.59 -16.69
N GLY A 213 -4.41 40.28 -16.97
CA GLY A 213 -4.86 39.89 -18.31
C GLY A 213 -4.41 38.50 -18.75
N LEU A 214 -4.00 37.64 -17.82
CA LEU A 214 -3.59 36.26 -18.11
C LEU A 214 -4.80 35.37 -18.42
N LYS A 215 -4.60 34.28 -19.15
CA LYS A 215 -5.65 33.29 -19.48
C LYS A 215 -5.83 32.32 -18.31
N VAL A 216 -6.93 32.48 -17.58
CA VAL A 216 -7.28 31.66 -16.42
C VAL A 216 -8.48 30.77 -16.74
N VAL A 217 -8.34 29.46 -16.53
CA VAL A 217 -9.38 28.47 -16.83
C VAL A 217 -9.59 27.50 -15.66
N ALA A 218 -10.76 26.90 -15.61
CA ALA A 218 -11.05 25.79 -14.71
C ALA A 218 -11.36 24.52 -15.50
N VAL A 219 -10.94 23.36 -14.99
CA VAL A 219 -11.26 22.05 -15.57
C VAL A 219 -11.94 21.15 -14.55
N ALA A 220 -12.92 20.37 -15.00
CA ALA A 220 -13.64 19.45 -14.14
C ALA A 220 -12.89 18.11 -13.96
N GLY A 221 -12.70 17.74 -12.71
CA GLY A 221 -12.19 16.46 -12.23
C GLY A 221 -13.25 15.66 -11.48
N SER A 222 -12.81 14.58 -10.84
CA SER A 222 -13.65 13.73 -10.00
C SER A 222 -13.52 14.16 -8.54
N GLU A 223 -14.65 14.36 -7.85
CA GLU A 223 -14.68 14.64 -6.41
C GLU A 223 -13.89 13.58 -5.61
N VAL A 224 -14.06 12.30 -5.96
CA VAL A 224 -13.42 11.16 -5.30
C VAL A 224 -11.90 11.21 -5.45
N GLU A 225 -11.38 11.64 -6.59
CA GLU A 225 -9.93 11.74 -6.81
C GLU A 225 -9.31 12.94 -6.10
N THR A 226 -10.11 13.99 -5.85
CA THR A 226 -9.65 15.25 -5.28
C THR A 226 -10.00 15.41 -3.80
N GLN A 227 -10.56 14.38 -3.16
CA GLN A 227 -10.92 14.45 -1.74
C GLN A 227 -9.68 14.59 -0.86
N GLY A 228 -9.64 15.66 -0.06
CA GLY A 228 -8.59 15.89 0.92
C GLY A 228 -8.91 15.28 2.28
N ILE A 229 -7.97 14.57 2.88
CA ILE A 229 -8.20 13.86 4.15
C ILE A 229 -7.76 14.72 5.33
N ASN A 230 -8.72 15.01 6.22
CA ASN A 230 -8.50 15.83 7.41
C ASN A 230 -8.87 15.16 8.73
N THR A 231 -9.62 14.06 8.68
CA THR A 231 -10.08 13.31 9.85
C THR A 231 -9.94 11.81 9.62
N ARG A 232 -9.95 11.01 10.69
CA ARG A 232 -9.91 9.54 10.57
C ARG A 232 -11.15 8.94 9.90
N ALA A 233 -12.30 9.62 9.98
CA ALA A 233 -13.51 9.20 9.27
C ALA A 233 -13.32 9.34 7.75
N GLN A 234 -12.76 10.47 7.29
CA GLN A 234 -12.40 10.66 5.89
C GLN A 234 -11.31 9.68 5.44
N LEU A 235 -10.34 9.36 6.30
CA LEU A 235 -9.32 8.34 6.02
C LEU A 235 -9.96 6.97 5.75
N ALA A 236 -10.91 6.55 6.58
CA ALA A 236 -11.62 5.29 6.41
C ALA A 236 -12.50 5.27 5.15
N SER A 237 -13.19 6.38 4.84
CA SER A 237 -13.96 6.52 3.60
C SER A 237 -13.07 6.42 2.36
N CYS A 238 -11.93 7.11 2.38
CA CYS A 238 -10.96 7.05 1.28
C CYS A 238 -10.35 5.65 1.12
N GLU A 239 -10.13 4.91 2.21
CA GLU A 239 -9.69 3.51 2.15
C GLU A 239 -10.74 2.66 1.43
N GLU A 240 -12.02 2.86 1.70
CA GLU A 240 -13.10 2.16 1.01
C GLU A 240 -13.11 2.45 -0.51
N ASP A 241 -12.95 3.72 -0.90
CA ASP A 241 -12.83 4.12 -2.31
C ASP A 241 -11.61 3.48 -2.99
N PHE A 242 -10.45 3.47 -2.31
CA PHE A 242 -9.25 2.79 -2.78
C PHE A 242 -9.49 1.29 -2.99
N GLN A 243 -10.08 0.61 -2.01
CA GLN A 243 -10.37 -0.82 -2.10
C GLN A 243 -11.37 -1.13 -3.22
N ASN A 244 -12.39 -0.28 -3.41
CA ASN A 244 -13.34 -0.42 -4.50
C ASN A 244 -12.67 -0.26 -5.87
N ARG A 245 -11.74 0.70 -6.02
CA ARG A 245 -10.93 0.89 -7.23
C ARG A 245 -10.07 -0.34 -7.52
N MET A 246 -9.37 -0.88 -6.52
CA MET A 246 -8.52 -2.07 -6.68
C MET A 246 -9.33 -3.32 -7.05
N ARG A 247 -10.50 -3.51 -6.44
CA ARG A 247 -11.42 -4.61 -6.78
C ARG A 247 -11.91 -4.52 -8.22
N LEU A 248 -12.33 -3.33 -8.64
CA LEU A 248 -12.79 -3.11 -10.01
C LEU A 248 -11.66 -3.38 -11.01
N ALA A 249 -10.47 -2.84 -10.77
CA ALA A 249 -9.30 -3.06 -11.62
C ALA A 249 -8.93 -4.55 -11.72
N ALA A 250 -8.99 -5.30 -10.61
CA ALA A 250 -8.73 -6.75 -10.63
C ALA A 250 -9.78 -7.52 -11.47
N LEU A 251 -11.06 -7.18 -11.34
CA LEU A 251 -12.14 -7.78 -12.11
C LEU A 251 -12.00 -7.46 -13.62
N GLU A 252 -11.70 -6.20 -13.95
CA GLU A 252 -11.47 -5.76 -15.33
C GLU A 252 -10.22 -6.42 -15.95
N ASN A 253 -9.19 -6.72 -15.13
CA ASN A 253 -8.01 -7.48 -15.54
C ASN A 253 -8.26 -9.00 -15.68
N GLY A 254 -9.51 -9.45 -15.57
CA GLY A 254 -9.90 -10.85 -15.77
C GLY A 254 -9.63 -11.75 -14.56
N CYS A 255 -9.52 -11.21 -13.36
CA CYS A 255 -9.54 -11.99 -12.13
C CYS A 255 -10.98 -12.31 -11.69
N THR A 256 -11.15 -13.39 -10.94
CA THR A 256 -12.42 -13.71 -10.28
C THR A 256 -12.29 -13.43 -8.78
N LEU A 257 -13.10 -12.53 -8.25
CA LEU A 257 -13.24 -12.28 -6.82
C LEU A 257 -14.60 -12.82 -6.35
N LEU A 258 -14.63 -13.89 -5.56
CA LEU A 258 -15.90 -14.56 -5.19
C LEU A 258 -16.78 -13.73 -4.24
N ALA A 259 -16.17 -12.91 -3.39
CA ALA A 259 -16.86 -11.90 -2.59
C ALA A 259 -16.00 -10.64 -2.53
N PRO A 260 -16.05 -9.78 -3.57
CA PRO A 260 -15.11 -8.66 -3.74
C PRO A 260 -14.98 -7.78 -2.50
N HIS A 261 -16.10 -7.47 -1.83
CA HIS A 261 -16.15 -6.61 -0.64
C HIS A 261 -15.39 -7.16 0.59
N THR A 262 -15.01 -8.43 0.57
CA THR A 262 -14.22 -9.08 1.64
C THR A 262 -12.73 -9.23 1.28
N VAL A 263 -12.34 -8.83 0.07
CA VAL A 263 -10.94 -8.88 -0.37
C VAL A 263 -10.32 -7.52 -0.14
N PHE A 264 -9.15 -7.52 0.49
CA PHE A 264 -8.38 -6.33 0.82
C PHE A 264 -7.04 -6.34 0.08
N PHE A 265 -6.75 -5.24 -0.59
CA PHE A 265 -5.56 -5.04 -1.41
C PHE A 265 -4.61 -4.05 -0.75
N SER A 266 -3.33 -4.20 -1.07
CA SER A 266 -2.33 -3.15 -0.88
C SER A 266 -2.05 -2.44 -2.21
N HIS A 267 -1.50 -1.23 -2.14
CA HIS A 267 -1.20 -0.36 -3.29
C HIS A 267 -0.32 -0.98 -4.39
N ASP A 268 0.43 -2.02 -4.04
CA ASP A 268 1.36 -2.73 -4.91
C ASP A 268 0.97 -4.20 -5.14
N THR A 269 -0.25 -4.60 -4.79
CA THR A 269 -0.75 -5.94 -5.08
C THR A 269 -0.88 -6.15 -6.58
N ILE A 270 -0.25 -7.20 -7.10
CA ILE A 270 -0.31 -7.57 -8.52
C ILE A 270 -0.99 -8.92 -8.66
N LEU A 271 -2.12 -8.94 -9.37
CA LEU A 271 -2.80 -10.17 -9.78
C LEU A 271 -2.78 -10.28 -11.30
N GLU A 272 -2.25 -11.39 -11.82
CA GLU A 272 -2.33 -11.70 -13.25
C GLU A 272 -3.74 -12.22 -13.63
N THR A 273 -4.05 -12.18 -14.93
CA THR A 273 -5.32 -12.66 -15.47
C THR A 273 -5.61 -14.11 -15.09
N GLY A 274 -6.88 -14.41 -14.79
CA GLY A 274 -7.33 -15.75 -14.43
C GLY A 274 -7.08 -16.16 -12.98
N VAL A 275 -6.51 -15.29 -12.14
CA VAL A 275 -6.43 -15.53 -10.70
C VAL A 275 -7.84 -15.57 -10.10
N THR A 276 -8.08 -16.54 -9.21
CA THR A 276 -9.31 -16.65 -8.41
C THR A 276 -9.03 -16.37 -6.95
N VAL A 277 -9.83 -15.50 -6.34
CA VAL A 277 -9.71 -15.13 -4.92
C VAL A 277 -11.04 -15.42 -4.22
N GLU A 278 -10.99 -16.28 -3.21
CA GLU A 278 -12.12 -16.58 -2.32
C GLU A 278 -12.30 -15.46 -1.27
N GLN A 279 -13.23 -15.64 -0.32
CA GLN A 279 -13.64 -14.58 0.61
C GLN A 279 -12.60 -14.31 1.71
N ASN A 280 -12.59 -13.08 2.25
CA ASN A 280 -11.78 -12.69 3.41
C ASN A 280 -10.27 -12.88 3.20
N VAL A 281 -9.78 -12.67 1.97
CA VAL A 281 -8.36 -12.69 1.65
C VAL A 281 -7.76 -11.31 1.86
N VAL A 282 -6.60 -11.27 2.49
CA VAL A 282 -5.82 -10.04 2.69
C VAL A 282 -4.50 -10.14 1.94
N PHE A 283 -4.32 -9.24 0.98
CA PHE A 283 -3.04 -8.97 0.33
C PHE A 283 -2.40 -7.76 1.00
N ALA A 284 -1.39 -8.00 1.83
CA ALA A 284 -0.53 -6.96 2.39
C ALA A 284 0.54 -6.55 1.35
N PRO A 285 1.43 -5.58 1.66
CA PRO A 285 2.40 -5.08 0.67
C PRO A 285 3.28 -6.17 0.05
N GLY A 286 3.64 -5.97 -1.22
CA GLY A 286 4.62 -6.77 -1.96
C GLY A 286 4.11 -8.13 -2.42
N VAL A 287 2.80 -8.31 -2.60
CA VAL A 287 2.23 -9.59 -3.05
C VAL A 287 2.04 -9.62 -4.56
N LYS A 288 2.53 -10.70 -5.18
CA LYS A 288 2.34 -11.00 -6.61
C LYS A 288 1.75 -12.39 -6.79
N VAL A 289 0.70 -12.49 -7.60
CA VAL A 289 0.01 -13.75 -7.87
C VAL A 289 -0.09 -13.97 -9.37
N ALA A 290 0.56 -15.03 -9.84
CA ALA A 290 0.60 -15.39 -11.24
C ALA A 290 -0.68 -16.11 -11.71
N SER A 291 -0.86 -16.13 -13.02
CA SER A 291 -2.06 -16.56 -13.73
C SER A 291 -2.58 -17.94 -13.33
N GLY A 292 -3.90 -18.07 -13.26
CA GLY A 292 -4.60 -19.30 -12.92
C GLY A 292 -4.44 -19.79 -11.48
N ALA A 293 -3.72 -19.05 -10.61
CA ALA A 293 -3.64 -19.40 -9.19
C ALA A 293 -4.97 -19.18 -8.47
N THR A 294 -5.18 -19.91 -7.37
CA THR A 294 -6.34 -19.77 -6.49
C THR A 294 -5.90 -19.43 -5.07
N ILE A 295 -6.35 -18.28 -4.58
CA ILE A 295 -6.14 -17.85 -3.20
C ILE A 295 -7.44 -18.10 -2.43
N ARG A 296 -7.38 -19.03 -1.49
CA ARG A 296 -8.52 -19.55 -0.75
C ARG A 296 -8.80 -18.74 0.50
N ALA A 297 -10.02 -18.92 1.02
CA ALA A 297 -10.61 -18.02 2.00
C ALA A 297 -9.76 -17.87 3.27
N PHE A 298 -9.84 -16.70 3.90
CA PHE A 298 -9.16 -16.38 5.16
C PHE A 298 -7.62 -16.49 5.10
N SER A 299 -7.03 -16.42 3.91
CA SER A 299 -5.57 -16.41 3.75
C SER A 299 -5.02 -14.99 3.82
N HIS A 300 -3.81 -14.85 4.36
CA HIS A 300 -3.10 -13.57 4.47
C HIS A 300 -1.71 -13.71 3.86
N LEU A 301 -1.44 -12.93 2.82
CA LEU A 301 -0.18 -12.90 2.09
C LEU A 301 0.51 -11.55 2.28
N GLU A 302 1.82 -11.56 2.49
CA GLU A 302 2.66 -10.36 2.63
C GLU A 302 4.05 -10.66 2.05
N GLY A 303 4.54 -9.82 1.12
CA GLY A 303 5.85 -9.99 0.49
C GLY A 303 6.05 -11.37 -0.16
N ALA A 304 5.01 -11.87 -0.83
CA ALA A 304 4.95 -13.24 -1.32
C ALA A 304 4.73 -13.29 -2.84
N ASP A 305 5.45 -14.19 -3.50
CA ASP A 305 5.32 -14.50 -4.93
C ASP A 305 4.65 -15.87 -5.11
N VAL A 306 3.46 -15.89 -5.69
CA VAL A 306 2.66 -17.10 -5.91
C VAL A 306 2.68 -17.48 -7.39
N GLY A 307 3.32 -18.60 -7.72
CA GLY A 307 3.45 -19.09 -9.09
C GLY A 307 2.15 -19.59 -9.72
N SER A 308 2.15 -19.70 -11.05
CA SER A 308 0.96 -19.99 -11.87
C SER A 308 0.28 -21.30 -11.47
N GLY A 309 -1.06 -21.30 -11.43
CA GLY A 309 -1.85 -22.50 -11.10
C GLY A 309 -1.66 -23.02 -9.68
N SER A 310 -1.00 -22.27 -8.79
CA SER A 310 -0.84 -22.65 -7.38
C SER A 310 -2.14 -22.49 -6.61
N VAL A 311 -2.25 -23.21 -5.49
CA VAL A 311 -3.38 -23.11 -4.56
C VAL A 311 -2.85 -22.76 -3.18
N VAL A 312 -3.31 -21.64 -2.64
CA VAL A 312 -2.92 -21.12 -1.32
C VAL A 312 -4.15 -21.07 -0.42
N GLY A 313 -4.12 -21.70 0.75
CA GLY A 313 -5.17 -21.70 1.76
C GLY A 313 -6.17 -22.86 1.68
N PRO A 314 -7.32 -22.76 2.38
CA PRO A 314 -7.76 -21.60 3.18
C PRO A 314 -6.91 -21.41 4.45
N TYR A 315 -6.98 -20.27 5.14
CA TYR A 315 -6.21 -20.03 6.38
C TYR A 315 -4.68 -20.21 6.23
N ALA A 316 -4.13 -19.93 5.05
CA ALA A 316 -2.67 -19.92 4.87
C ALA A 316 -2.10 -18.56 5.26
N ARG A 317 -0.88 -18.56 5.81
CA ARG A 317 -0.11 -17.34 6.09
C ARG A 317 1.19 -17.37 5.31
N LEU A 318 1.29 -16.54 4.26
CA LEU A 318 2.56 -16.32 3.57
C LEU A 318 3.17 -15.01 4.07
N ARG A 319 4.43 -15.07 4.51
CA ARG A 319 5.21 -13.94 5.03
C ARG A 319 6.33 -13.57 4.04
N PRO A 320 6.99 -12.40 4.24
CA PRO A 320 8.01 -11.93 3.32
C PRO A 320 9.06 -12.99 2.96
N GLY A 321 9.37 -13.07 1.67
CA GLY A 321 10.32 -14.03 1.09
C GLY A 321 9.71 -15.42 0.82
N ALA A 322 8.38 -15.58 0.90
CA ALA A 322 7.71 -16.79 0.43
C ALA A 322 7.61 -16.78 -1.10
N VAL A 323 8.28 -17.72 -1.76
CA VAL A 323 8.31 -17.86 -3.22
C VAL A 323 7.79 -19.23 -3.60
N LEU A 324 6.62 -19.29 -4.24
CA LEU A 324 5.99 -20.54 -4.64
C LEU A 324 6.14 -20.74 -6.16
N GLY A 325 6.72 -21.87 -6.57
CA GLY A 325 6.77 -22.28 -7.97
C GLY A 325 5.38 -22.59 -8.55
N ALA A 326 5.32 -22.93 -9.83
CA ALA A 326 4.06 -23.28 -10.47
C ALA A 326 3.37 -24.48 -9.80
N LYS A 327 2.04 -24.49 -9.78
CA LYS A 327 1.21 -25.61 -9.30
C LYS A 327 1.50 -26.05 -7.86
N THR A 328 2.10 -25.18 -7.05
CA THR A 328 2.39 -25.44 -5.63
C THR A 328 1.10 -25.50 -4.84
N LYS A 329 1.08 -26.26 -3.74
CA LYS A 329 -0.05 -26.27 -2.80
C LYS A 329 0.40 -25.92 -1.39
N VAL A 330 -0.07 -24.78 -0.89
CA VAL A 330 0.02 -24.40 0.52
C VAL A 330 -1.38 -24.44 1.08
N GLY A 331 -1.70 -25.40 1.94
CA GLY A 331 -3.06 -25.61 2.41
C GLY A 331 -3.32 -24.95 3.76
N ASN A 332 -4.24 -25.54 4.53
CA ASN A 332 -4.79 -24.90 5.71
C ASN A 332 -3.90 -24.92 6.94
N PHE A 333 -3.83 -23.77 7.61
CA PHE A 333 -2.99 -23.54 8.79
C PHE A 333 -1.52 -23.81 8.51
N VAL A 334 -1.07 -23.43 7.32
CA VAL A 334 0.34 -23.47 6.93
C VAL A 334 0.90 -22.05 6.93
N GLU A 335 2.00 -21.86 7.64
CA GLU A 335 2.76 -20.62 7.65
C GLU A 335 4.07 -20.83 6.87
N VAL A 336 4.34 -19.92 5.93
CA VAL A 336 5.58 -19.92 5.12
C VAL A 336 6.29 -18.58 5.32
N LYS A 337 7.60 -18.62 5.57
CA LYS A 337 8.43 -17.42 5.73
C LYS A 337 9.81 -17.62 5.14
N ASN A 338 10.27 -16.69 4.30
CA ASN A 338 11.61 -16.75 3.69
C ASN A 338 11.95 -18.14 3.14
N ALA A 339 11.04 -18.71 2.34
CA ALA A 339 11.16 -20.08 1.86
C ALA A 339 10.70 -20.20 0.41
N THR A 340 11.35 -21.10 -0.32
CA THR A 340 11.11 -21.32 -1.74
C THR A 340 10.56 -22.72 -1.98
N PHE A 341 9.49 -22.82 -2.77
CA PHE A 341 8.88 -24.09 -3.16
C PHE A 341 9.10 -24.29 -4.67
N GLY A 342 9.61 -25.45 -5.07
CA GLY A 342 9.72 -25.88 -6.46
C GLY A 342 8.35 -26.22 -7.05
N GLU A 343 8.31 -26.46 -8.36
CA GLU A 343 7.05 -26.77 -9.07
C GLU A 343 6.35 -27.97 -8.43
N GLY A 344 5.06 -27.82 -8.17
CA GLY A 344 4.21 -28.92 -7.70
C GLY A 344 4.47 -29.36 -6.26
N ALA A 345 5.37 -28.69 -5.52
CA ALA A 345 5.63 -28.98 -4.11
C ALA A 345 4.39 -28.70 -3.24
N LYS A 346 4.25 -29.42 -2.13
CA LYS A 346 3.03 -29.38 -1.31
C LYS A 346 3.35 -29.33 0.18
N ALA A 347 2.70 -28.41 0.88
CA ALA A 347 2.54 -28.42 2.33
C ALA A 347 1.07 -28.12 2.62
N ASN A 348 0.26 -29.15 2.86
CA ASN A 348 -1.19 -28.99 2.84
C ASN A 348 -1.80 -28.65 4.21
N HIS A 349 -1.15 -28.99 5.32
CA HIS A 349 -1.80 -28.91 6.63
C HIS A 349 -0.82 -28.58 7.75
N LEU A 350 -1.21 -27.66 8.64
CA LEU A 350 -0.66 -27.50 10.00
C LEU A 350 0.87 -27.48 10.07
N SER A 351 1.54 -26.76 9.16
CA SER A 351 3.00 -26.80 9.05
C SER A 351 3.60 -25.40 9.11
N TYR A 352 4.79 -25.27 9.70
CA TYR A 352 5.60 -24.06 9.64
C TYR A 352 6.85 -24.33 8.80
N ILE A 353 7.00 -23.56 7.73
CA ILE A 353 8.11 -23.65 6.78
C ILE A 353 8.83 -22.29 6.77
N GLY A 354 9.93 -22.21 7.51
CA GLY A 354 10.74 -21.02 7.69
C GLY A 354 12.17 -21.24 7.24
N ASP A 355 12.73 -20.30 6.48
CA ASP A 355 14.14 -20.32 6.05
C ASP A 355 14.52 -21.64 5.32
N ALA A 356 13.72 -22.05 4.33
CA ALA A 356 13.86 -23.36 3.70
C ALA A 356 13.77 -23.34 2.17
N THR A 357 14.36 -24.34 1.52
CA THR A 357 14.11 -24.66 0.11
C THR A 357 13.41 -26.01 0.04
N ILE A 358 12.32 -26.09 -0.71
CA ILE A 358 11.59 -27.33 -0.96
C ILE A 358 11.63 -27.60 -2.45
N GLY A 359 12.24 -28.70 -2.85
CA GLY A 359 12.37 -29.12 -4.24
C GLY A 359 11.02 -29.47 -4.88
N SER A 360 11.04 -29.53 -6.22
CA SER A 360 9.84 -29.82 -7.02
C SER A 360 9.21 -31.17 -6.65
N GLY A 361 7.89 -31.26 -6.74
CA GLY A 361 7.14 -32.50 -6.48
C GLY A 361 7.19 -33.01 -5.04
N SER A 362 7.92 -32.37 -4.12
CA SER A 362 8.06 -32.81 -2.74
C SER A 362 6.78 -32.62 -1.94
N ASN A 363 6.52 -33.54 -1.00
CA ASN A 363 5.32 -33.54 -0.18
C ASN A 363 5.66 -33.46 1.31
N ILE A 364 5.30 -32.35 1.92
CA ILE A 364 5.46 -32.09 3.34
C ILE A 364 4.19 -32.51 4.09
N GLY A 365 4.34 -33.52 4.95
CA GLY A 365 3.29 -34.10 5.76
C GLY A 365 2.78 -33.12 6.81
N ALA A 366 1.53 -33.33 7.25
CA ALA A 366 0.86 -32.47 8.21
C ALA A 366 1.63 -32.37 9.54
N GLY A 367 1.68 -31.19 10.17
CA GLY A 367 2.36 -31.03 11.46
C GLY A 367 3.88 -30.90 11.34
N THR A 368 4.42 -30.75 10.13
CA THR A 368 5.87 -30.64 9.95
C THR A 368 6.36 -29.25 10.31
N ILE A 369 7.51 -29.19 11.01
CA ILE A 369 8.17 -27.94 11.39
C ILE A 369 9.61 -27.96 10.88
N THR A 370 9.99 -26.94 10.12
CA THR A 370 11.41 -26.60 9.90
C THR A 370 11.89 -25.79 11.11
N CYS A 371 12.57 -26.45 12.06
CA CYS A 371 13.08 -25.83 13.27
C CYS A 371 14.34 -25.02 12.93
N ASN A 372 14.11 -23.78 12.51
CA ASN A 372 15.11 -22.90 11.91
C ASN A 372 15.84 -21.98 12.89
N TYR A 373 15.51 -22.01 14.19
CA TYR A 373 16.05 -21.09 15.20
C TYR A 373 16.56 -21.86 16.42
N ASP A 374 17.84 -21.67 16.77
CA ASP A 374 18.51 -22.38 17.87
C ASP A 374 18.45 -21.66 19.22
N GLY A 375 17.84 -20.46 19.25
CA GLY A 375 17.85 -19.55 20.40
C GLY A 375 18.66 -18.28 20.18
N TYR A 376 19.53 -18.25 19.16
CA TYR A 376 20.37 -17.10 18.80
C TYR A 376 20.43 -16.84 17.29
N LEU A 377 20.67 -17.88 16.50
CA LEU A 377 20.87 -17.81 15.06
C LEU A 377 19.79 -18.58 14.30
N LYS A 378 19.65 -18.22 13.02
CA LYS A 378 18.78 -18.93 12.08
C LYS A 378 19.59 -19.72 11.08
N HIS A 379 19.09 -20.91 10.77
CA HIS A 379 19.73 -21.85 9.87
C HIS A 379 18.75 -22.34 8.81
N ARG A 380 19.27 -22.79 7.67
CA ARG A 380 18.44 -23.23 6.53
C ARG A 380 18.15 -24.73 6.56
N THR A 381 16.98 -25.10 6.06
CA THR A 381 16.63 -26.48 5.73
C THR A 381 16.53 -26.64 4.22
N GLU A 382 17.26 -27.59 3.65
CA GLU A 382 17.26 -27.86 2.21
C GLU A 382 16.59 -29.21 1.95
N ILE A 383 15.44 -29.21 1.28
CA ILE A 383 14.69 -30.43 0.93
C ILE A 383 14.75 -30.58 -0.59
N GLY A 384 15.32 -31.70 -1.06
CA GLY A 384 15.47 -32.02 -2.47
C GLY A 384 14.15 -32.29 -3.19
N GLU A 385 14.27 -32.57 -4.50
CA GLU A 385 13.15 -32.93 -5.36
C GLU A 385 12.55 -34.30 -4.97
N GLY A 386 11.23 -34.43 -5.08
CA GLY A 386 10.52 -35.70 -4.89
C GLY A 386 10.59 -36.26 -3.47
N CYS A 387 11.03 -35.48 -2.49
CA CYS A 387 11.11 -35.90 -1.10
C CYS A 387 9.72 -36.07 -0.50
N PHE A 388 9.59 -37.03 0.41
CA PHE A 388 8.40 -37.19 1.26
C PHE A 388 8.77 -36.99 2.72
N VAL A 389 8.18 -35.99 3.35
CA VAL A 389 8.33 -35.77 4.79
C VAL A 389 7.07 -36.22 5.51
N GLY A 390 7.18 -37.24 6.35
CA GLY A 390 6.03 -37.78 7.09
C GLY A 390 5.45 -36.80 8.09
N SER A 391 4.17 -37.01 8.45
CA SER A 391 3.46 -36.13 9.39
C SER A 391 4.16 -36.00 10.74
N ASN A 392 4.01 -34.85 11.40
CA ASN A 392 4.63 -34.52 12.69
C ASN A 392 6.15 -34.72 12.70
N SER A 393 6.82 -34.38 11.59
CA SER A 393 8.29 -34.38 11.55
C SER A 393 8.84 -33.03 12.01
N THR A 394 9.96 -33.06 12.73
CA THR A 394 10.73 -31.85 13.07
C THR A 394 12.07 -31.94 12.35
N LEU A 395 12.34 -30.98 11.47
CA LEU A 395 13.59 -30.88 10.74
C LEU A 395 14.46 -29.83 11.45
N VAL A 396 15.48 -30.26 12.19
CA VAL A 396 16.34 -29.36 12.97
C VAL A 396 17.40 -28.78 12.05
N ALA A 397 17.28 -27.49 11.74
CA ALA A 397 18.23 -26.82 10.85
C ALA A 397 19.58 -26.56 11.56
N PRO A 398 20.71 -26.56 10.82
CA PRO A 398 20.81 -26.85 9.39
C PRO A 398 20.69 -28.35 9.10
N VAL A 399 19.92 -28.71 8.06
CA VAL A 399 19.77 -30.09 7.62
C VAL A 399 19.39 -30.17 6.14
N GLN A 400 19.94 -31.18 5.45
CA GLN A 400 19.68 -31.47 4.05
C GLN A 400 18.98 -32.83 3.87
N LEU A 401 17.85 -32.84 3.17
CA LEU A 401 17.20 -34.05 2.68
C LEU A 401 17.48 -34.13 1.18
N ASN A 402 18.32 -35.06 0.74
CA ASN A 402 18.63 -35.21 -0.68
C ASN A 402 17.44 -35.78 -1.48
N ALA A 403 17.48 -35.64 -2.81
CA ALA A 403 16.36 -36.00 -3.68
C ALA A 403 15.82 -37.42 -3.43
N GLY A 404 14.50 -37.56 -3.44
CA GLY A 404 13.81 -38.83 -3.19
C GLY A 404 13.82 -39.32 -1.74
N ALA A 405 14.45 -38.59 -0.81
CA ALA A 405 14.50 -38.99 0.60
C ALA A 405 13.11 -39.09 1.23
N PHE A 406 12.97 -40.05 2.14
CA PHE A 406 11.72 -40.36 2.83
C PHE A 406 11.89 -40.25 4.34
N VAL A 407 11.22 -39.30 4.98
CA VAL A 407 11.21 -39.16 6.44
C VAL A 407 9.96 -39.85 7.00
N SER A 408 10.14 -40.83 7.89
CA SER A 408 9.01 -41.47 8.57
C SER A 408 8.25 -40.46 9.42
N ALA A 409 6.93 -40.61 9.52
CA ALA A 409 6.09 -39.80 10.41
C ALA A 409 6.58 -39.84 11.87
N GLY A 410 6.46 -38.70 12.56
CA GLY A 410 6.86 -38.51 13.95
C GLY A 410 8.38 -38.40 14.18
N SER A 411 9.17 -38.19 13.12
CA SER A 411 10.63 -38.18 13.21
C SER A 411 11.19 -36.79 13.55
N VAL A 412 12.18 -36.76 14.44
CA VAL A 412 13.08 -35.60 14.59
C VAL A 412 14.35 -35.88 13.81
N ILE A 413 14.63 -35.08 12.80
CA ILE A 413 15.80 -35.23 11.92
C ILE A 413 16.83 -34.16 12.27
N THR A 414 18.03 -34.61 12.65
CA THR A 414 19.16 -33.78 13.08
C THR A 414 20.38 -33.87 12.16
N ASP A 415 20.36 -34.83 11.23
CA ASP A 415 21.47 -35.15 10.34
C ASP A 415 20.94 -35.27 8.92
N ASP A 416 21.81 -35.01 7.95
CA ASP A 416 21.45 -35.08 6.53
C ASP A 416 20.94 -36.47 6.15
N VAL A 417 19.93 -36.50 5.29
CA VAL A 417 19.34 -37.74 4.77
C VAL A 417 19.80 -37.92 3.32
N PRO A 418 20.54 -39.01 3.02
CA PRO A 418 20.96 -39.31 1.65
C PRO A 418 19.79 -39.48 0.68
N GLY A 419 20.08 -39.37 -0.62
CA GLY A 419 19.06 -39.52 -1.66
C GLY A 419 18.48 -40.93 -1.65
N ASP A 420 17.19 -41.04 -1.95
CA ASP A 420 16.41 -42.29 -1.91
C ASP A 420 16.46 -43.06 -0.58
N ALA A 421 17.01 -42.46 0.49
CA ALA A 421 17.09 -43.10 1.80
C ALA A 421 15.82 -42.86 2.62
N MET A 422 15.57 -43.76 3.57
CA MET A 422 14.49 -43.61 4.55
C MET A 422 15.05 -43.34 5.94
N ALA A 423 14.64 -42.22 6.55
CA ALA A 423 15.07 -41.80 7.88
C ALA A 423 14.00 -42.04 8.95
N PHE A 424 14.44 -42.49 10.12
CA PHE A 424 13.62 -42.67 11.32
C PHE A 424 14.26 -41.91 12.49
N GLY A 425 13.58 -40.86 12.96
CA GLY A 425 14.00 -40.06 14.12
C GLY A 425 13.07 -40.24 15.32
N ARG A 426 12.60 -41.46 15.57
CA ARG A 426 11.57 -41.76 16.58
C ARG A 426 11.83 -43.07 17.32
N SER A 427 11.25 -43.20 18.52
CA SER A 427 11.35 -44.42 19.32
C SER A 427 10.50 -45.56 18.75
N ARG A 428 10.94 -46.79 18.98
CA ARG A 428 10.14 -47.99 18.70
C ARG A 428 8.93 -48.01 19.62
N GLN A 429 7.75 -48.33 19.06
CA GLN A 429 6.53 -48.48 19.85
C GLN A 429 6.67 -49.60 20.89
N ILE A 430 6.21 -49.34 22.11
CA ILE A 430 6.11 -50.31 23.21
C ILE A 430 4.67 -50.36 23.70
N VAL A 431 4.13 -51.55 23.90
CA VAL A 431 2.80 -51.78 24.49
C VAL A 431 2.97 -52.24 25.94
N LYS A 432 2.36 -51.52 26.89
CA LYS A 432 2.35 -51.88 28.33
C LYS A 432 0.97 -52.35 28.74
N GLU A 433 0.72 -53.64 28.58
CA GLU A 433 -0.58 -54.26 28.88
C GLU A 433 -1.01 -54.00 30.33
N GLY A 434 -2.30 -53.67 30.53
CA GLY A 434 -2.88 -53.40 31.86
C GLY A 434 -2.47 -52.08 32.53
N LYS A 435 -1.46 -51.35 32.03
CA LYS A 435 -0.91 -50.16 32.73
C LYS A 435 -1.92 -49.03 32.92
N ALA A 436 -2.80 -48.82 31.95
CA ALA A 436 -3.83 -47.77 32.02
C ALA A 436 -4.82 -48.02 33.17
N ALA A 437 -5.22 -49.28 33.41
CA ALA A 437 -6.12 -49.64 34.50
C ALA A 437 -5.46 -49.40 35.86
N GLN A 438 -4.19 -49.80 36.02
CA GLN A 438 -3.40 -49.54 37.23
C GLN A 438 -3.28 -48.04 37.51
N LEU A 439 -2.99 -47.23 36.48
CA LEU A 439 -2.84 -45.79 36.63
C LEU A 439 -4.16 -45.13 37.05
N ARG A 440 -5.28 -45.49 36.43
CA ARG A 440 -6.61 -44.97 36.80
C ARG A 440 -6.96 -45.32 38.25
N SER A 441 -6.72 -46.56 38.67
CA SER A 441 -6.98 -46.99 40.06
C SER A 441 -6.17 -46.17 41.05
N ARG A 442 -4.85 -46.01 40.81
CA ARG A 442 -3.99 -45.19 41.68
C ARG A 442 -4.44 -43.74 41.76
N LEU A 443 -4.69 -43.10 40.61
CA LEU A 443 -5.11 -41.69 40.56
C LEU A 443 -6.49 -41.48 41.21
N GLN A 444 -7.40 -42.45 41.08
CA GLN A 444 -8.70 -42.41 41.75
C GLN A 444 -8.52 -42.50 43.26
N SER A 445 -7.70 -43.43 43.76
CA SER A 445 -7.41 -43.53 45.20
C SER A 445 -6.76 -42.26 45.77
N GLU A 446 -5.84 -41.64 45.02
CA GLU A 446 -5.24 -40.34 45.41
C GLU A 446 -6.27 -39.21 45.45
N LYS A 447 -7.20 -39.18 44.50
CA LYS A 447 -8.30 -38.20 44.47
C LYS A 447 -9.27 -38.40 45.65
N ASP A 448 -9.64 -39.64 45.93
CA ASP A 448 -10.55 -40.00 47.02
C ASP A 448 -9.92 -39.68 48.38
N ALA A 449 -8.61 -39.90 48.54
CA ALA A 449 -7.86 -39.56 49.74
C ALA A 449 -7.71 -38.04 49.97
N LYS A 450 -7.74 -37.23 48.90
CA LYS A 450 -7.76 -35.76 48.99
C LYS A 450 -9.14 -35.16 49.19
N SER A 451 -10.19 -35.96 48.97
CA SER A 451 -11.59 -35.56 49.10
C SER A 451 -12.20 -35.99 50.44
N ARG A 452 -11.40 -36.64 51.30
CA ARG A 452 -11.65 -36.89 52.72
C ARG A 452 -10.81 -35.92 53.53
#